data_AF-A0A6P6VJ66-F1
#
_entry.id   AF-A0A6P6VJ66-F1
#
_cell.length_a   1.000
_cell.length_b   1.000
_cell.length_c   1.000
_cell.angle_alpha   90.00
_cell.angle_beta   90.00
_cell.angle_gamma   90.00
#
_symmetry.space_group_name_H-M   'P 1'
#
loop_
_entity.id
_entity.type
_entity.pdbx_description
1 polymer ?
#
loop_
_entity_poly.entity_id
_entity_poly.type
_entity_poly.pdbx_seq_one_letter_code
_entity_poly.pdbx_strand_id
1 'polypeptide(L)'
;MATAINRITEVLKRLTDRQGPGPVHQQPGGQLDTEDRALERFLKFGPPKFQGGPEPEIAEGWWERISDIFATLDYTETRKVTFASFQFEGAARSWWNLIKDKWDRDRTPSTWANFTREFNAKFLPPLVQEKREDDFIKCKQGAMSAAEYETNFTKLARYAPDLIATEQRRIRRFVKGLNVEIQEGLATAQINTYSDAVEKA
;
A
#
# COMPACT_ATOMS: atom_id res chain seq x y z
N MET A 1 30.68 7.75 0.42
CA MET A 1 29.20 7.62 0.38
C MET A 1 28.69 7.52 -1.07
N ALA A 2 29.11 6.49 -1.81
CA ALA A 2 28.65 6.25 -3.19
C ALA A 2 28.23 4.78 -3.40
N THR A 3 28.07 4.02 -2.32
CA THR A 3 28.17 2.56 -2.39
C THR A 3 26.84 1.89 -2.75
N ALA A 4 25.68 2.44 -2.37
CA ALA A 4 24.38 1.83 -2.66
C ALA A 4 23.83 2.23 -4.05
N ILE A 5 23.98 3.49 -4.46
CA ILE A 5 23.52 3.98 -5.77
C ILE A 5 24.35 3.36 -6.90
N ASN A 6 25.68 3.32 -6.76
CA ASN A 6 26.54 2.68 -7.76
C ASN A 6 26.26 1.17 -7.84
N ARG A 7 25.90 0.50 -6.73
CA ARG A 7 25.54 -0.93 -6.75
C ARG A 7 24.26 -1.21 -7.52
N ILE A 8 23.20 -0.43 -7.32
CA ILE A 8 21.93 -0.66 -8.03
C ILE A 8 22.10 -0.39 -9.54
N THR A 9 22.82 0.69 -9.92
CA THR A 9 23.15 0.96 -11.32
C THR A 9 24.02 -0.15 -11.93
N GLU A 10 24.97 -0.68 -11.17
CA GLU A 10 25.82 -1.81 -11.57
C GLU A 10 25.02 -3.11 -11.72
N VAL A 11 24.02 -3.37 -10.87
CA VAL A 11 23.11 -4.52 -10.99
C VAL A 11 22.25 -4.41 -12.25
N LEU A 12 21.71 -3.23 -12.55
CA LEU A 12 20.94 -3.01 -13.79
C LEU A 12 21.81 -3.26 -15.03
N LYS A 13 23.06 -2.80 -15.01
CA LYS A 13 24.02 -3.03 -16.12
C LYS A 13 24.29 -4.51 -16.34
N ARG A 14 24.45 -5.29 -15.26
CA ARG A 14 24.65 -6.75 -15.31
C ARG A 14 23.43 -7.53 -15.78
N LEU A 15 22.22 -7.01 -15.58
CA LEU A 15 20.98 -7.62 -16.06
C LEU A 15 20.79 -7.43 -17.57
N THR A 16 21.34 -6.36 -18.16
CA THR A 16 21.33 -6.15 -19.61
C THR A 16 22.35 -7.03 -20.35
N ASP A 17 23.48 -7.35 -19.72
CA ASP A 17 24.59 -8.09 -20.35
C ASP A 17 24.46 -9.63 -20.31
N ARG A 18 23.47 -10.20 -19.61
CA ARG A 18 23.31 -11.66 -19.48
C ARG A 18 22.33 -12.26 -20.49
N GLN A 19 22.72 -12.26 -21.76
CA GLN A 19 22.28 -13.26 -22.75
C GLN A 19 23.49 -14.13 -23.13
N GLY A 20 23.74 -15.20 -22.37
CA GLY A 20 24.73 -16.22 -22.69
C GLY A 20 24.83 -17.28 -21.59
N PRO A 21 24.89 -18.58 -21.91
CA PRO A 21 24.88 -19.64 -20.90
C PRO A 21 26.29 -19.94 -20.37
N GLY A 22 26.42 -20.12 -19.06
CA GLY A 22 27.64 -20.57 -18.38
C GLY A 22 27.32 -21.50 -17.19
N PRO A 23 28.21 -22.45 -16.84
CA PRO A 23 27.82 -23.70 -16.18
C PRO A 23 27.67 -23.59 -14.65
N VAL A 24 26.84 -24.48 -14.13
CA VAL A 24 26.43 -24.61 -12.72
C VAL A 24 27.51 -25.32 -11.91
N HIS A 25 27.91 -24.72 -10.79
CA HIS A 25 28.54 -25.42 -9.66
C HIS A 25 27.81 -25.04 -8.38
N GLN A 26 27.30 -26.06 -7.67
CA GLN A 26 26.61 -25.92 -6.39
C GLN A 26 27.60 -26.02 -5.23
N GLN A 27 27.48 -25.14 -4.24
CA GLN A 27 27.98 -25.36 -2.89
C GLN A 27 26.90 -25.01 -1.84
N PRO A 28 26.80 -25.78 -0.73
CA PRO A 28 25.77 -25.61 0.28
C PRO A 28 26.27 -24.83 1.51
N GLY A 29 25.52 -23.83 1.96
CA GLY A 29 25.76 -23.09 3.20
C GLY A 29 25.00 -21.77 3.23
N GLY A 30 24.09 -21.62 4.21
CA GLY A 30 23.29 -20.43 4.57
C GLY A 30 23.12 -19.35 3.50
N GLN A 31 21.98 -19.31 2.82
CA GLN A 31 21.64 -18.26 1.85
C GLN A 31 21.57 -16.89 2.54
N LEU A 32 22.72 -16.22 2.66
CA LEU A 32 22.79 -14.77 2.54
C LEU A 32 22.28 -14.45 1.14
N ASP A 33 20.99 -14.16 1.04
CA ASP A 33 20.41 -13.56 -0.16
C ASP A 33 21.26 -12.32 -0.48
N THR A 34 22.05 -12.44 -1.55
CA THR A 34 22.85 -11.34 -2.07
C THR A 34 21.89 -10.20 -2.42
N GLU A 35 22.32 -8.94 -2.26
CA GLU A 35 21.46 -7.77 -2.55
C GLU A 35 20.81 -7.89 -3.94
N ASP A 36 21.57 -8.38 -4.92
CA ASP A 36 21.15 -8.66 -6.29
C ASP A 36 19.97 -9.65 -6.35
N ARG A 37 20.06 -10.79 -5.65
CA ARG A 37 18.98 -11.80 -5.62
C ARG A 37 17.74 -11.28 -4.92
N ALA A 38 17.91 -10.49 -3.86
CA ALA A 38 16.78 -9.88 -3.17
C ALA A 38 16.08 -8.83 -4.05
N LEU A 39 16.85 -8.01 -4.79
CA LEU A 39 16.29 -7.05 -5.73
C LEU A 39 15.58 -7.76 -6.89
N GLU A 40 16.17 -8.80 -7.47
CA GLU A 40 15.53 -9.62 -8.51
C GLU A 40 14.20 -10.21 -8.04
N ARG A 41 14.16 -10.79 -6.83
CA ARG A 41 12.92 -11.30 -6.22
C ARG A 41 11.90 -10.20 -6.07
N PHE A 42 12.28 -9.04 -5.52
CA PHE A 42 11.38 -7.89 -5.39
C PHE A 42 10.80 -7.45 -6.73
N LEU A 43 11.64 -7.31 -7.77
CA LEU A 43 11.22 -6.90 -9.10
C LEU A 43 10.30 -7.93 -9.80
N LYS A 44 10.44 -9.24 -9.51
CA LYS A 44 9.54 -10.28 -10.02
C LYS A 44 8.09 -10.13 -9.54
N PHE A 45 7.85 -9.47 -8.41
CA PHE A 45 6.50 -9.14 -7.97
C PHE A 45 5.88 -7.95 -8.73
N GLY A 46 6.63 -7.29 -9.63
CA GLY A 46 6.17 -6.13 -10.37
C GLY A 46 5.81 -4.95 -9.46
N PRO A 47 6.75 -4.45 -8.64
CA PRO A 47 6.49 -3.32 -7.76
C PRO A 47 6.22 -2.07 -8.61
N PRO A 48 5.14 -1.31 -8.32
CA PRO A 48 4.76 -0.17 -9.13
C PRO A 48 5.75 0.98 -8.97
N LYS A 49 5.94 1.76 -10.05
CA LYS A 49 6.63 3.05 -10.00
C LYS A 49 5.74 4.11 -9.36
N PHE A 50 6.35 5.11 -8.73
CA PHE A 50 5.64 6.23 -8.15
C PHE A 50 6.32 7.55 -8.46
N GLN A 51 5.60 8.42 -9.18
CA GLN A 51 6.06 9.74 -9.56
C GLN A 51 5.69 10.81 -8.53
N GLY A 52 4.81 10.49 -7.57
CA GLY A 52 4.09 11.46 -6.75
C GLY A 52 2.80 11.90 -7.43
N GLY A 53 2.14 12.91 -6.86
CA GLY A 53 0.89 13.48 -7.39
C GLY A 53 0.03 14.06 -6.27
N PRO A 54 -0.96 14.90 -6.59
CA PRO A 54 -1.93 15.39 -5.61
C PRO A 54 -3.00 14.34 -5.27
N GLU A 55 -3.17 13.28 -6.05
CA GLU A 55 -4.20 12.25 -5.84
C GLU A 55 -3.78 11.26 -4.74
N PRO A 56 -4.44 11.26 -3.57
CA PRO A 56 -4.04 10.36 -2.49
C PRO A 56 -4.30 8.88 -2.80
N GLU A 57 -5.30 8.56 -3.63
CA GLU A 57 -5.59 7.18 -4.05
C GLU A 57 -4.40 6.52 -4.76
N ILE A 58 -3.61 7.30 -5.52
CA ILE A 58 -2.42 6.79 -6.20
C ILE A 58 -1.33 6.47 -5.19
N ALA A 59 -1.13 7.34 -4.20
CA ALA A 59 -0.15 7.14 -3.14
C ALA A 59 -0.54 5.96 -2.22
N GLU A 60 -1.81 5.85 -1.86
CA GLU A 60 -2.37 4.73 -1.09
C GLU A 60 -2.19 3.41 -1.84
N GLY A 61 -2.61 3.32 -3.10
CA GLY A 61 -2.48 2.10 -3.89
C GLY A 61 -1.02 1.68 -4.10
N TRP A 62 -0.11 2.65 -4.27
CA TRP A 62 1.31 2.37 -4.32
C TRP A 62 1.82 1.81 -2.97
N TRP A 63 1.44 2.45 -1.86
CA TRP A 63 1.84 2.05 -0.51
C TRP A 63 1.36 0.63 -0.17
N GLU A 64 0.08 0.33 -0.43
CA GLU A 64 -0.53 -0.99 -0.23
C GLU A 64 0.25 -2.04 -1.02
N ARG A 65 0.46 -1.82 -2.31
CA ARG A 65 1.15 -2.78 -3.17
C ARG A 65 2.59 -3.04 -2.72
N ILE A 66 3.34 -2.01 -2.33
CA ILE A 66 4.71 -2.16 -1.84
C ILE A 66 4.75 -2.90 -0.50
N SER A 67 3.80 -2.59 0.40
CA SER A 67 3.70 -3.22 1.72
C SER A 67 3.38 -4.71 1.61
N ASP A 68 2.46 -5.11 0.71
CA ASP A 68 2.12 -6.51 0.46
C ASP A 68 3.31 -7.33 -0.05
N ILE A 69 4.10 -6.73 -0.95
CA ILE A 69 5.32 -7.38 -1.47
C ILE A 69 6.29 -7.62 -0.31
N PHE A 70 6.51 -6.63 0.56
CA PHE A 70 7.43 -6.79 1.69
C PHE A 70 6.91 -7.71 2.79
N ALA A 71 5.60 -7.77 3.01
CA ALA A 71 5.00 -8.75 3.91
C ALA A 71 5.25 -10.19 3.41
N THR A 72 5.25 -10.39 2.09
CA THR A 72 5.54 -11.70 1.48
C THR A 72 7.03 -12.05 1.52
N LEU A 73 7.91 -11.06 1.30
CA LEU A 73 9.34 -11.28 1.16
C LEU A 73 10.12 -11.29 2.49
N ASP A 74 9.51 -10.82 3.57
CA ASP A 74 10.11 -10.72 4.92
C ASP A 74 11.51 -10.08 4.94
N TYR A 75 11.63 -8.92 4.29
CA TYR A 75 12.90 -8.20 4.18
C TYR A 75 13.24 -7.37 5.42
N THR A 76 14.54 -7.18 5.64
CA THR A 76 15.02 -6.27 6.69
C THR A 76 14.56 -4.83 6.43
N GLU A 77 14.40 -4.07 7.50
CA GLU A 77 13.92 -2.69 7.47
C GLU A 77 14.68 -1.80 6.47
N THR A 78 16.02 -1.82 6.52
CA THR A 78 16.87 -1.04 5.60
C THR A 78 16.72 -1.49 4.15
N ARG A 79 16.50 -2.78 3.91
CA ARG A 79 16.26 -3.31 2.56
C ARG A 79 14.91 -2.84 2.03
N LYS A 80 13.84 -2.85 2.85
CA LYS A 80 12.53 -2.32 2.47
C LYS A 80 12.63 -0.87 2.00
N VAL A 81 13.28 -0.01 2.81
CA VAL A 81 13.50 1.41 2.47
C VAL A 81 14.28 1.55 1.15
N THR A 82 15.35 0.78 0.99
CA THR A 82 16.19 0.83 -0.22
C THR A 82 15.39 0.47 -1.46
N PHE A 83 14.63 -0.63 -1.43
CA PHE A 83 13.89 -1.14 -2.59
C PHE A 83 12.64 -0.32 -2.90
N ALA A 84 11.91 0.15 -1.89
CA ALA A 84 10.80 1.09 -2.08
C ALA A 84 11.28 2.39 -2.72
N SER A 85 12.37 2.96 -2.21
CA SER A 85 12.92 4.19 -2.75
C SER A 85 13.43 4.08 -4.19
N PHE A 86 13.80 2.88 -4.61
CA PHE A 86 14.18 2.58 -5.99
C PHE A 86 12.99 2.62 -6.96
N GLN A 87 11.75 2.53 -6.46
CA GLN A 87 10.55 2.69 -7.28
C GLN A 87 10.07 4.14 -7.41
N PHE A 88 10.67 5.08 -6.68
CA PHE A 88 10.38 6.50 -6.88
C PHE A 88 11.00 7.02 -8.18
N GLU A 89 10.21 7.79 -8.91
CA GLU A 89 10.58 8.48 -10.15
C GLU A 89 10.16 9.96 -10.06
N GLY A 90 10.60 10.78 -11.02
CA GLY A 90 10.18 12.18 -11.14
C GLY A 90 10.25 12.98 -9.83
N ALA A 91 9.15 13.65 -9.49
CA ALA A 91 9.06 14.52 -8.32
C ALA A 91 9.22 13.75 -6.99
N ALA A 92 8.66 12.54 -6.89
CA ALA A 92 8.83 11.68 -5.71
C ALA A 92 10.30 11.30 -5.49
N ARG A 93 11.05 11.01 -6.57
CA ARG A 93 12.48 10.71 -6.46
C ARG A 93 13.28 11.90 -5.94
N SER A 94 13.01 13.10 -6.47
CA SER A 94 13.65 14.34 -6.02
C SER A 94 13.35 14.63 -4.55
N TRP A 95 12.10 14.50 -4.13
CA TRP A 95 11.70 14.63 -2.72
C TRP A 95 12.44 13.62 -1.82
N TRP A 96 12.47 12.34 -2.20
CA TRP A 96 13.11 11.32 -1.38
C TRP A 96 14.62 11.53 -1.24
N ASN A 97 15.29 12.07 -2.26
CA ASN A 97 16.70 12.43 -2.16
C ASN A 97 16.95 13.50 -1.07
N LEU A 98 16.09 14.52 -0.97
CA LEU A 98 16.19 15.53 0.09
C LEU A 98 16.00 14.91 1.48
N ILE A 99 15.08 13.96 1.61
CA ILE A 99 14.85 13.23 2.87
C ILE A 99 16.06 12.37 3.24
N LYS A 100 16.67 11.67 2.28
CA LYS A 100 17.90 10.90 2.52
C LYS A 100 19.05 11.78 2.99
N ASP A 101 19.28 12.92 2.33
CA ASP A 101 20.35 13.86 2.72
C ASP A 101 20.12 14.38 4.15
N LYS A 102 18.86 14.65 4.51
CA LYS A 102 18.45 14.99 5.89
C LYS A 102 18.74 13.83 6.85
N TRP A 103 18.33 12.61 6.52
CA TRP A 103 18.55 11.44 7.37
C TRP A 103 20.03 11.16 7.60
N ASP A 104 20.87 11.31 6.58
CA ASP A 104 22.32 11.13 6.69
C ASP A 104 22.93 12.17 7.65
N ARG A 105 22.56 13.44 7.50
CA ARG A 105 23.02 14.52 8.38
C ARG A 105 22.56 14.31 9.83
N ASP A 106 21.30 13.95 10.01
CA ASP A 106 20.66 13.82 11.33
C ASP A 106 20.88 12.43 11.95
N ARG A 107 21.64 11.54 11.27
CA ARG A 107 21.85 10.13 11.64
C ARG A 107 20.55 9.37 11.93
N THR A 108 19.52 9.67 11.15
CA THR A 108 18.22 9.00 11.27
C THR A 108 18.34 7.55 10.80
N PRO A 109 17.92 6.55 11.59
CA PRO A 109 17.97 5.15 11.18
C PRO A 109 17.10 4.87 9.94
N SER A 110 17.65 4.16 8.97
CA SER A 110 16.94 3.68 7.78
C SER A 110 16.00 2.52 8.11
N THR A 111 14.89 2.85 8.77
CA THR A 111 13.83 1.92 9.16
C THR A 111 12.58 2.10 8.31
N TRP A 112 11.77 1.05 8.18
CA TRP A 112 10.50 1.14 7.46
C TRP A 112 9.54 2.11 8.15
N ALA A 113 9.53 2.14 9.49
CA ALA A 113 8.74 3.08 10.26
C ALA A 113 9.07 4.55 9.96
N ASN A 114 10.36 4.92 9.89
CA ASN A 114 10.76 6.28 9.52
C ASN A 114 10.38 6.60 8.07
N PHE A 115 10.54 5.66 7.15
CA PHE A 115 10.14 5.83 5.74
C PHE A 115 8.64 6.06 5.62
N THR A 116 7.85 5.24 6.31
CA THR A 116 6.39 5.35 6.39
C THR A 116 5.97 6.73 6.88
N ARG A 117 6.63 7.23 7.93
CA ARG A 117 6.35 8.56 8.48
C ARG A 117 6.58 9.67 7.46
N GLU A 118 7.71 9.67 6.76
CA GLU A 118 8.03 10.68 5.75
C GLU A 118 7.08 10.57 4.53
N PHE A 119 6.79 9.35 4.08
CA PHE A 119 5.85 9.09 2.99
C PHE A 119 4.44 9.62 3.34
N ASN A 120 3.92 9.25 4.50
CA ASN A 120 2.60 9.70 4.95
C ASN A 120 2.57 11.23 5.14
N ALA A 121 3.59 11.81 5.77
CA ALA A 121 3.65 13.28 5.92
C ALA A 121 3.61 14.02 4.57
N LYS A 122 4.19 13.44 3.52
CA LYS A 122 4.24 14.05 2.18
C LYS A 122 2.98 13.82 1.35
N PHE A 123 2.49 12.58 1.31
CA PHE A 123 1.49 12.15 0.34
C PHE A 123 0.13 11.80 0.96
N LEU A 124 0.11 11.41 2.24
CA LEU A 124 -1.09 11.03 2.99
C LEU A 124 -1.18 11.78 4.32
N PRO A 125 -1.16 13.13 4.31
CA PRO A 125 -1.14 13.92 5.54
C PRO A 125 -2.44 13.71 6.35
N PRO A 126 -2.45 14.03 7.66
CA PRO A 126 -3.62 13.80 8.51
C PRO A 126 -4.95 14.32 7.94
N LEU A 127 -4.95 15.52 7.34
CA LEU A 127 -6.15 16.08 6.68
C LEU A 127 -6.72 15.21 5.55
N VAL A 128 -5.84 14.52 4.81
CA VAL A 128 -6.27 13.58 3.77
C VAL A 128 -6.89 12.34 4.40
N GLN A 129 -6.28 11.81 5.46
CA GLN A 129 -6.81 10.65 6.19
C GLN A 129 -8.16 10.98 6.85
N GLU A 130 -8.27 12.13 7.51
CA GLU A 130 -9.53 12.66 8.08
C GLU A 130 -10.60 12.79 6.99
N LYS A 131 -10.25 13.34 5.82
CA LYS A 131 -11.19 13.43 4.69
C LYS A 131 -11.68 12.06 4.25
N ARG A 132 -10.82 11.04 4.22
CA ARG A 132 -11.22 9.67 3.86
C ARG A 132 -12.15 9.03 4.87
N GLU A 133 -11.88 9.23 6.15
CA GLU A 133 -12.79 8.83 7.22
C GLU A 133 -14.15 9.52 7.04
N ASP A 134 -14.14 10.82 6.76
CA ASP A 134 -15.34 11.61 6.45
C ASP A 134 -16.11 11.11 5.22
N ASP A 135 -15.40 10.73 4.16
CA ASP A 135 -15.98 10.15 2.94
C ASP A 135 -16.68 8.81 3.26
N PHE A 136 -16.06 7.97 4.10
CA PHE A 136 -16.70 6.75 4.59
C PHE A 136 -17.91 7.05 5.47
N ILE A 137 -17.81 8.06 6.34
CA ILE A 137 -18.91 8.49 7.19
C ILE A 137 -20.09 8.98 6.33
N LYS A 138 -19.83 9.71 5.26
CA LYS A 138 -20.87 10.26 4.38
C LYS A 138 -21.29 9.31 3.27
N CYS A 139 -20.70 8.10 3.20
CA CYS A 139 -21.04 7.09 2.20
C CYS A 139 -22.52 6.74 2.25
N LYS A 140 -23.19 6.88 1.12
CA LYS A 140 -24.61 6.56 0.90
C LYS A 140 -24.82 5.96 -0.48
N GLN A 141 -25.87 5.17 -0.63
CA GLN A 141 -26.26 4.54 -1.89
C GLN A 141 -26.65 5.60 -2.94
N GLY A 142 -27.61 6.47 -2.63
CA GLY A 142 -28.04 7.52 -3.56
C GLY A 142 -28.54 6.94 -4.88
N ALA A 143 -27.93 7.33 -5.99
CA ALA A 143 -28.29 6.84 -7.34
C ALA A 143 -27.62 5.51 -7.72
N MET A 144 -26.73 4.97 -6.89
CA MET A 144 -26.06 3.70 -7.14
C MET A 144 -27.01 2.51 -6.91
N SER A 145 -26.77 1.41 -7.62
CA SER A 145 -27.31 0.11 -7.23
C SER A 145 -26.79 -0.32 -5.86
N ALA A 146 -27.48 -1.25 -5.18
CA ALA A 146 -27.03 -1.78 -3.90
C ALA A 146 -25.63 -2.43 -4.00
N ALA A 147 -25.34 -3.11 -5.12
CA ALA A 147 -24.04 -3.73 -5.39
C ALA A 147 -22.91 -2.70 -5.59
N GLU A 148 -23.16 -1.62 -6.34
CA GLU A 148 -22.18 -0.53 -6.50
C GLU A 148 -21.93 0.20 -5.18
N TYR A 149 -22.98 0.42 -4.40
CA TYR A 149 -22.86 0.98 -3.05
C TYR A 149 -22.05 0.08 -2.12
N GLU A 150 -22.29 -1.24 -2.13
CA GLU A 150 -21.50 -2.21 -1.37
C GLU A 150 -20.02 -2.15 -1.74
N THR A 151 -19.72 -2.13 -3.03
CA THR A 151 -18.33 -2.02 -3.52
C THR A 151 -17.68 -0.74 -3.00
N ASN A 152 -18.39 0.39 -3.06
CA ASN A 152 -17.88 1.67 -2.56
C ASN A 152 -17.75 1.69 -1.02
N PHE A 153 -18.71 1.12 -0.30
CA PHE A 153 -18.69 0.98 1.15
C PHE A 153 -17.47 0.17 1.60
N THR A 154 -17.25 -1.00 1.00
CA THR A 154 -16.10 -1.85 1.30
C THR A 154 -14.78 -1.17 0.96
N LYS A 155 -14.72 -0.43 -0.16
CA LYS A 155 -13.54 0.36 -0.54
C LYS A 155 -13.19 1.42 0.52
N LEU A 156 -14.19 2.14 1.03
CA LEU A 156 -14.00 3.25 1.98
C LEU A 156 -13.86 2.77 3.43
N ALA A 157 -14.37 1.58 3.76
CA ALA A 157 -14.32 1.01 5.10
C ALA A 157 -12.89 0.90 5.68
N ARG A 158 -11.88 0.74 4.82
CA ARG A 158 -10.47 0.66 5.22
C ARG A 158 -9.97 1.89 5.99
N TYR A 159 -10.59 3.05 5.79
CA TYR A 159 -10.17 4.32 6.40
C TYR A 159 -10.76 4.56 7.79
N ALA A 160 -11.73 3.76 8.22
CA ALA A 160 -12.36 3.88 9.53
C ALA A 160 -12.66 2.50 10.15
N PRO A 161 -11.63 1.67 10.38
CA PRO A 161 -11.81 0.30 10.87
C PRO A 161 -12.59 0.25 12.19
N ASP A 162 -12.44 1.25 13.06
CA ASP A 162 -13.15 1.33 14.35
C ASP A 162 -14.67 1.45 14.19
N LEU A 163 -15.13 2.08 13.10
CA LEU A 163 -16.56 2.23 12.78
C LEU A 163 -17.21 0.94 12.29
N ILE A 164 -16.41 -0.06 11.90
CA ILE A 164 -16.86 -1.38 11.44
C ILE A 164 -16.24 -2.53 12.23
N ALA A 165 -15.64 -2.24 13.39
CA ALA A 165 -14.87 -3.20 14.18
C ALA A 165 -15.67 -4.41 14.67
N THR A 166 -17.01 -4.32 14.69
CA THR A 166 -17.88 -5.46 14.98
C THR A 166 -18.89 -5.64 13.87
N GLU A 167 -19.36 -6.88 13.71
CA GLU A 167 -20.37 -7.24 12.71
C GLU A 167 -21.61 -6.34 12.81
N GLN A 168 -22.10 -6.10 14.02
CA GLN A 168 -23.25 -5.23 14.27
C GLN A 168 -22.97 -3.77 13.90
N ARG A 169 -21.77 -3.25 14.16
CA ARG A 169 -21.38 -1.90 13.74
C ARG A 169 -21.34 -1.78 12.22
N ARG A 170 -20.76 -2.78 11.55
CA ARG A 170 -20.69 -2.87 10.09
C ARG A 170 -22.08 -2.91 9.46
N ILE A 171 -22.95 -3.80 9.91
CA ILE A 171 -24.35 -3.91 9.45
C ILE A 171 -25.07 -2.56 9.64
N ARG A 172 -25.04 -2.01 10.85
CA ARG A 172 -25.72 -0.74 11.16
C ARG A 172 -25.26 0.40 10.25
N ARG A 173 -23.95 0.47 9.98
CA ARG A 173 -23.39 1.50 9.10
C ARG A 173 -23.82 1.30 7.66
N PHE A 174 -23.70 0.07 7.15
CA PHE A 174 -24.10 -0.28 5.80
C PHE A 174 -25.57 0.04 5.54
N VAL A 175 -26.46 -0.44 6.41
CA VAL A 175 -27.91 -0.19 6.32
C VAL A 175 -28.24 1.30 6.39
N LYS A 176 -27.60 2.06 7.29
CA LYS A 176 -27.84 3.51 7.43
C LYS A 176 -27.50 4.30 6.14
N GLY A 177 -26.61 3.79 5.30
CA GLY A 177 -26.27 4.43 4.03
C GLY A 177 -27.13 3.98 2.84
N LEU A 178 -27.94 2.91 2.96
CA LEU A 178 -28.87 2.48 1.91
C LEU A 178 -30.01 3.49 1.72
N ASN A 179 -30.72 3.40 0.61
CA ASN A 179 -31.94 4.18 0.39
C ASN A 179 -33.07 3.71 1.32
N VAL A 180 -34.00 4.61 1.64
CA VAL A 180 -35.01 4.41 2.70
C VAL A 180 -35.88 3.18 2.42
N GLU A 181 -36.24 2.94 1.16
CA GLU A 181 -37.08 1.82 0.74
C GLU A 181 -36.42 0.47 1.07
N ILE A 182 -35.10 0.36 0.89
CA ILE A 182 -34.34 -0.85 1.22
C ILE A 182 -34.17 -0.96 2.73
N GLN A 183 -33.91 0.15 3.44
CA GLN A 183 -33.82 0.16 4.90
C GLN A 183 -35.08 -0.39 5.57
N GLU A 184 -36.26 0.00 5.08
CA GLU A 184 -37.56 -0.47 5.60
C GLU A 184 -37.75 -1.97 5.35
N GLY A 185 -37.41 -2.47 4.16
CA GLY A 185 -37.42 -3.90 3.86
C GLY A 185 -36.50 -4.69 4.80
N LEU A 186 -35.28 -4.20 5.02
CA LEU A 186 -34.30 -4.82 5.90
C LEU A 186 -34.69 -4.76 7.39
N ALA A 187 -35.42 -3.74 7.84
CA ALA A 187 -35.90 -3.63 9.22
C ALA A 187 -36.87 -4.76 9.61
N THR A 188 -37.62 -5.27 8.64
CA THR A 188 -38.51 -6.44 8.82
C THR A 188 -37.80 -7.77 8.66
N ALA A 189 -36.58 -7.78 8.12
CA ALA A 189 -35.78 -8.98 7.92
C ALA A 189 -34.90 -9.27 9.14
N GLN A 190 -34.73 -10.55 9.47
CA GLN A 190 -33.69 -10.94 10.42
C GLN A 190 -32.32 -10.85 9.72
N ILE A 191 -31.47 -9.92 10.16
CA ILE A 191 -30.12 -9.68 9.65
C ILE A 191 -29.13 -9.87 10.79
N ASN A 192 -28.35 -10.95 10.74
CA ASN A 192 -27.36 -11.27 11.79
C ASN A 192 -25.93 -11.09 11.28
N THR A 193 -25.73 -11.10 9.97
CA THR A 193 -24.42 -10.93 9.33
C THR A 193 -24.43 -9.81 8.30
N TYR A 194 -23.25 -9.25 8.01
CA TYR A 194 -23.07 -8.29 6.93
C TYR A 194 -23.39 -8.93 5.56
N SER A 195 -23.07 -10.21 5.38
CA SER A 195 -23.42 -10.95 4.15
C SER A 195 -24.93 -10.98 3.93
N ASP A 196 -25.71 -11.25 4.99
CA ASP A 196 -27.18 -11.24 4.91
C ASP A 196 -27.71 -9.85 4.54
N ALA A 197 -27.08 -8.81 5.09
CA ALA A 197 -27.47 -7.43 4.82
C ALA A 197 -27.24 -7.05 3.34
N VAL A 198 -26.15 -7.53 2.75
CA VAL A 198 -25.82 -7.31 1.33
C VAL A 198 -26.71 -8.11 0.41
N GLU A 199 -26.98 -9.38 0.71
CA GLU A 199 -27.81 -10.26 -0.14
C GLU A 199 -29.26 -9.79 -0.21
N LYS A 200 -29.77 -9.22 0.89
CA LYS A 200 -31.18 -8.79 1.00
C LYS A 200 -31.41 -7.33 0.59
N ALA A 201 -30.35 -6.56 0.32
CA ALA A 201 -30.42 -5.15 -0.09
C ALA A 201 -30.64 -5.00 -1.60
#